data_AF-W1XJL9-F1
#
_entry.id   AF-W1XJL9-F1
#
_cell.length_a   1.000
_cell.length_b   1.000
_cell.length_c   1.000
_cell.angle_alpha   90.00
_cell.angle_beta   90.00
_cell.angle_gamma   90.00
#
_symmetry.space_group_name_H-M   'P 1'
#
loop_
_entity.id
_entity.type
_entity.pdbx_description
1 polymer ?
#
loop_
_entity_poly.entity_id
_entity_poly.type
_entity_poly.pdbx_seq_one_letter_code
_entity_poly.pdbx_strand_id
1 'polypeptide(L)'
;FTLILTHNMKNTDYNWTSGIQGIQVDSNGMVTLEYILKNEITITGTPKSNKGNKVTYRFSLQKWFLPQGDFQEAWSVINSYCSD
;
A
#
# COMPACT_ATOMS: atom_id res chain seq x y z
N PHE A 1 5.02 -2.43 1.76
CA PHE A 1 4.99 -3.85 2.20
C PHE A 1 4.72 -4.72 0.99
N THR A 2 4.98 -6.03 1.04
CA THR A 2 4.77 -6.92 -0.12
C THR A 2 3.62 -7.88 0.14
N LEU A 3 2.73 -8.03 -0.83
CA LEU A 3 1.64 -9.01 -0.78
C LEU A 3 2.21 -10.42 -0.97
N ILE A 4 1.88 -11.31 -0.04
CA ILE A 4 2.24 -12.73 -0.13
C ILE A 4 1.00 -13.51 -0.51
N LEU A 5 1.01 -14.10 -1.70
CA LEU A 5 -0.04 -15.01 -2.15
C LEU A 5 0.25 -16.43 -1.67
N THR A 6 -0.80 -17.13 -1.27
CA THR A 6 -0.73 -18.53 -0.84
C THR A 6 -1.08 -19.48 -2.00
N HIS A 7 -1.00 -20.80 -1.77
CA HIS A 7 -1.42 -21.83 -2.74
C HIS A 7 -0.70 -21.76 -4.11
N ASN A 8 0.62 -21.52 -4.11
CA ASN A 8 1.48 -21.49 -5.29
C ASN A 8 1.12 -20.42 -6.35
N MET A 9 0.31 -19.42 -5.99
CA MET A 9 0.03 -18.28 -6.85
C MET A 9 1.22 -17.30 -6.85
N LYS A 10 1.45 -16.63 -7.99
CA LYS A 10 2.52 -15.61 -8.11
C LYS A 10 1.92 -14.24 -8.37
N ASN A 11 2.47 -13.20 -7.74
CA ASN A 11 2.02 -11.81 -7.96
C ASN A 11 2.10 -11.41 -9.44
N THR A 12 3.09 -11.93 -10.17
CA THR A 12 3.31 -11.65 -11.59
C THR A 12 2.20 -12.14 -12.51
N ASP A 13 1.35 -13.05 -12.04
CA ASP A 13 0.22 -13.60 -12.81
C ASP A 13 -1.00 -12.67 -12.79
N TYR A 14 -0.95 -11.58 -12.02
CA TYR A 14 -2.05 -10.64 -11.80
C TYR A 14 -1.70 -9.23 -12.30
N ASN A 15 -2.72 -8.53 -12.78
CA ASN A 15 -2.72 -7.08 -12.93
C ASN A 15 -3.21 -6.47 -11.63
N TRP A 16 -2.34 -5.73 -10.96
CA TRP A 16 -2.62 -5.12 -9.66
C TRP A 16 -3.17 -3.71 -9.81
N THR A 17 -4.19 -3.39 -9.01
CA THR A 17 -4.74 -2.04 -8.88
C THR A 17 -5.03 -1.71 -7.43
N SER A 18 -4.87 -0.45 -7.06
CA SER A 18 -5.38 0.11 -5.81
C SER A 18 -6.71 0.81 -6.07
N GLY A 19 -7.66 0.69 -5.13
CA GLY A 19 -8.97 1.35 -5.22
C GLY A 19 -8.94 2.85 -4.89
N ILE A 20 -7.76 3.43 -4.61
CA ILE A 20 -7.60 4.80 -4.14
C ILE A 20 -6.26 5.38 -4.61
N GLN A 21 -6.22 6.71 -4.83
CA GLN A 21 -4.99 7.44 -5.10
C GLN A 21 -4.04 7.42 -3.87
N GLY A 22 -2.74 7.56 -4.11
CA GLY A 22 -1.72 7.54 -3.05
C GLY A 22 -1.22 6.15 -2.64
N ILE A 23 -1.63 5.11 -3.39
CA ILE A 23 -1.12 3.75 -3.25
C ILE A 23 -0.70 3.24 -4.60
N GLN A 24 0.56 2.85 -4.69
CA GLN A 24 1.09 2.14 -5.85
C GLN A 24 1.25 0.67 -5.53
N VAL A 25 0.94 -0.18 -6.50
CA VAL A 25 1.19 -1.62 -6.43
C VAL A 25 1.90 -2.04 -7.70
N ASP A 26 3.10 -2.60 -7.57
CA ASP A 26 3.87 -3.06 -8.71
C ASP A 26 3.50 -4.50 -9.14
N SER A 27 4.11 -4.98 -10.22
CA SER A 27 3.88 -6.32 -10.76
C SER A 27 4.35 -7.46 -9.85
N ASN A 28 5.21 -7.18 -8.87
CA ASN A 28 5.69 -8.13 -7.89
C ASN A 28 4.82 -8.12 -6.61
N GLY A 29 3.77 -7.31 -6.57
CA GLY A 29 2.88 -7.15 -5.41
C GLY A 29 3.48 -6.29 -4.31
N MET A 30 4.53 -5.51 -4.61
CA MET A 30 5.04 -4.50 -3.67
C MET A 30 4.07 -3.33 -3.63
N VAL A 31 3.60 -3.02 -2.43
CA VAL A 31 2.69 -1.92 -2.12
C VAL A 31 3.47 -0.78 -1.50
N THR A 32 3.41 0.38 -2.15
CA THR A 32 3.98 1.64 -1.68
C THR A 32 2.85 2.59 -1.29
N LEU A 33 2.95 3.16 -0.09
CA LEU A 33 2.03 4.16 0.43
C LEU A 33 2.73 5.52 0.37
N GLU A 34 2.13 6.48 -0.33
CA GLU A 34 2.75 7.80 -0.55
C GLU A 34 2.22 8.86 0.42
N TYR A 35 0.99 8.68 0.92
CA TYR A 35 0.32 9.66 1.78
C TYR A 35 -0.43 8.98 2.92
N ILE A 36 -0.78 9.78 3.94
CA ILE A 36 -1.68 9.35 5.01
C ILE A 36 -3.06 9.08 4.45
N LEU A 37 -3.57 7.86 4.67
CA LEU A 37 -4.90 7.44 4.25
C LEU A 37 -5.75 7.13 5.48
N LYS A 38 -6.93 7.76 5.56
CA LYS A 38 -7.84 7.63 6.71
C LYS A 38 -8.94 6.57 6.52
N ASN A 39 -9.08 6.04 5.31
CA ASN A 39 -10.14 5.10 4.93
C ASN A 39 -9.59 3.68 4.77
N GLU A 40 -10.47 2.67 4.82
CA GLU A 40 -10.12 1.32 4.41
C GLU A 40 -9.70 1.30 2.95
N ILE A 41 -8.61 0.59 2.69
CA ILE A 41 -8.00 0.45 1.38
C ILE A 41 -8.28 -0.95 0.86
N THR A 42 -8.62 -1.03 -0.43
CA THR A 42 -8.68 -2.31 -1.16
C THR A 42 -7.64 -2.33 -2.27
N ILE A 43 -6.82 -3.38 -2.29
CA ILE A 43 -5.95 -3.75 -3.41
C ILE A 43 -6.56 -4.95 -4.12
N THR A 44 -6.63 -4.90 -5.44
CA THR A 44 -7.20 -5.97 -6.27
C THR A 44 -6.18 -6.49 -7.28
N GLY A 45 -5.97 -7.80 -7.29
CA GLY A 45 -5.25 -8.50 -8.34
C GLY A 45 -6.24 -9.17 -9.29
N THR A 46 -6.23 -8.79 -10.56
CA THR A 46 -7.03 -9.45 -11.61
C THR A 46 -6.15 -10.40 -12.42
N PRO A 47 -6.49 -11.69 -12.58
CA PRO A 47 -5.67 -12.64 -13.33
C PRO A 47 -5.43 -12.17 -14.77
N LYS A 48 -4.16 -12.12 -15.21
CA LYS A 48 -3.80 -11.76 -16.58
C LYS A 48 -4.31 -12.76 -17.61
N SER A 49 -4.40 -14.03 -17.22
CA SER A 49 -4.90 -15.12 -18.04
C SER A 49 -6.41 -15.04 -18.30
N ASN A 50 -7.13 -14.13 -17.63
CA ASN A 50 -8.58 -14.09 -17.53
C ASN A 50 -9.21 -15.39 -17.01
N LYS A 51 -8.41 -16.26 -16.38
CA LYS A 51 -8.85 -17.50 -15.74
C LYS A 51 -8.54 -17.45 -14.25
N GLY A 52 -9.44 -17.99 -13.45
CA GLY A 52 -9.34 -17.96 -11.99
C GLY A 52 -10.02 -16.73 -11.37
N ASN A 53 -9.88 -16.59 -10.06
CA ASN A 53 -10.59 -15.57 -9.30
C ASN A 53 -9.73 -14.31 -9.12
N LYS A 54 -10.40 -13.17 -9.02
CA LYS A 54 -9.77 -11.96 -8.50
C LYS A 54 -9.35 -12.20 -7.06
N VAL A 55 -8.19 -11.67 -6.68
CA VAL A 55 -7.73 -11.63 -5.30
C VAL A 55 -7.89 -10.23 -4.77
N THR A 56 -8.37 -10.10 -3.54
CA THR A 56 -8.54 -8.81 -2.87
C THR A 56 -7.85 -8.83 -1.52
N TYR A 57 -7.15 -7.74 -1.22
CA TYR A 57 -6.55 -7.51 0.08
C TYR A 57 -7.07 -6.18 0.62
N ARG A 58 -7.61 -6.19 1.83
CA ARG A 58 -8.18 -5.01 2.48
C ARG A 58 -7.45 -4.71 3.77
N PHE A 59 -7.14 -3.45 4.00
CA PHE A 59 -6.48 -3.02 5.23
C PHE A 59 -6.83 -1.57 5.56
N SER A 60 -6.71 -1.24 6.84
CA SER A 60 -6.80 0.14 7.34
C SER A 60 -5.50 0.48 8.06
N LEU A 61 -5.03 1.71 7.90
CA LEU A 61 -3.84 2.18 8.60
C LEU A 61 -4.20 2.56 10.04
N GLN A 62 -3.59 1.89 11.01
CA GLN A 62 -3.76 2.23 12.43
C GLN A 62 -2.89 3.41 12.86
N LYS A 63 -1.67 3.48 12.33
CA LYS A 63 -0.69 4.53 12.60
C LYS A 63 0.06 4.85 11.32
N TRP A 64 0.45 6.11 11.17
CA TRP A 64 1.33 6.57 10.12
C TRP A 64 2.66 7.03 10.71
N PHE A 65 3.74 6.73 10.01
CA PHE A 65 5.07 7.15 10.39
C PHE A 65 5.63 8.04 9.29
N LEU A 66 6.21 9.16 9.67
CA LEU A 66 6.98 9.95 8.74
C LEU A 66 8.25 9.18 8.32
N PRO A 67 8.65 9.26 7.04
CA PRO A 67 9.90 8.66 6.61
C PRO A 67 11.07 9.26 7.39
N GLN A 68 12.00 8.41 7.85
CA GLN A 68 13.27 8.87 8.40
C GLN A 68 14.16 9.42 7.28
N GLY A 69 14.78 10.57 7.52
CA GLY A 69 15.76 11.23 6.66
C GLY A 69 16.34 12.46 7.37
N ASP A 70 17.32 13.13 6.74
CA ASP A 70 17.85 14.44 7.18
C ASP A 70 16.77 15.53 7.00
N PHE A 71 15.69 15.43 7.76
CA PHE A 71 14.72 16.50 7.92
C PHE A 71 15.32 17.54 8.86
N GLN A 72 16.11 18.47 8.32
CA GLN A 72 16.38 19.73 9.00
C GLN A 72 15.13 20.62 8.89
N GLU A 73 14.13 20.28 9.69
CA GLU A 73 12.91 21.08 9.84
C GLU A 73 12.87 21.72 11.22
N ALA A 74 12.16 22.83 11.33
CA ALA A 74 11.98 23.49 12.63
C ALA A 74 11.26 22.54 13.59
N TRP A 75 11.63 22.57 14.88
CA TRP A 75 10.97 21.77 15.92
C TRP A 75 9.44 21.94 15.90
N SER A 76 8.93 23.14 15.64
CA SER A 76 7.49 23.40 15.53
C SER A 76 6.80 22.54 14.46
N VAL A 77 7.46 22.35 13.31
CA VAL A 77 6.96 21.54 12.20
C VAL A 77 6.97 20.06 12.59
N ILE A 78 8.09 19.56 13.12
CA ILE A 78 8.21 18.17 13.60
C ILE A 78 7.18 17.88 14.70
N ASN A 79 7.07 18.77 15.67
CA ASN A 79 6.15 18.63 16.78
C ASN A 79 4.69 18.58 16.32
N SER A 80 4.31 19.33 15.28
CA SER A 80 2.94 19.26 14.72
C SER A 80 2.58 17.88 14.15
N TYR A 81 3.56 17.11 13.68
CA TYR A 81 3.33 15.75 13.18
C TYR A 81 3.31 14.69 14.28
N CYS A 82 3.91 14.96 15.44
CA CYS A 82 4.08 13.99 16.54
C CYS A 82 3.17 14.27 17.75
N SER A 83 2.39 15.35 17.74
CA SER A 83 1.53 15.75 18.86
C SER A 83 0.07 15.25 18.74
N ASP A 84 -0.23 14.42 17.74
CA ASP A 84 -1.52 13.72 17.59
C ASP A 84 -1.56 12.40 18.38
#